data_AF-A0A194XIG8-F1
#
_entry.id   AF-A0A194XIG8-F1
#
_cell.length_a   1.000
_cell.length_b   1.000
_cell.length_c   1.000
_cell.angle_alpha   90.00
_cell.angle_beta   90.00
_cell.angle_gamma   90.00
#
_symmetry.space_group_name_H-M   'P 1'
#
loop_
_entity.id
_entity.type
_entity.pdbx_description
1 polymer ?
#
loop_
_entity_poly.entity_id
_entity_poly.type
_entity_poly.pdbx_seq_one_letter_code
_entity_poly.pdbx_strand_id
1 'polypeptide(L)'
;MTPSKIVFKGSGHGDKAHQLVSSYFIGPHAENLHDLKQNIDSILNQLRDARLNYHPDDPVFITESVRNSPTFRAAKERVEKAVTTAANLLGKHSLPFWSARYQAHMCMDLSMPALLGYFMTMIYNRYNLRRQVTPPKSISVFGPE
;
A
#
# COMPACT_ATOMS: atom_id res chain seq x y z
N MET A 1 7.04 33.21 37.16
CA MET A 1 7.29 31.78 36.86
C MET A 1 7.22 31.58 35.37
N THR A 2 8.37 31.49 34.70
CA THR A 2 8.49 31.15 33.28
C THR A 2 8.44 29.62 33.12
N PRO A 3 7.68 29.07 32.16
CA PRO A 3 7.67 27.63 31.95
C PRO A 3 9.01 27.23 31.32
N SER A 4 9.73 26.34 32.00
CA SER A 4 10.95 25.74 31.47
C SER A 4 10.61 24.94 30.22
N LYS A 5 11.20 25.30 29.08
CA LYS A 5 11.16 24.49 27.87
C LYS A 5 11.84 23.15 28.19
N ILE A 6 11.10 22.06 28.12
CA ILE A 6 11.67 20.72 28.08
C ILE A 6 12.44 20.63 26.75
N VAL A 7 13.75 20.77 26.82
CA VAL A 7 14.64 20.54 25.68
C VAL A 7 14.92 19.04 25.65
N PHE A 8 14.25 18.32 24.74
CA PHE A 8 14.63 16.95 24.40
C PHE A 8 16.00 16.99 23.70
N LYS A 9 17.05 16.77 24.48
CA LYS A 9 18.41 16.60 23.96
C LYS A 9 18.54 15.15 23.47
N GLY A 10 17.97 14.87 22.29
CA GLY A 10 18.16 13.59 21.61
C GLY A 10 19.62 13.48 21.18
N SER A 11 20.39 12.62 21.84
CA SER A 11 21.75 12.30 21.41
C SER A 11 21.68 11.66 20.02
N GLY A 12 22.47 12.16 19.07
CA GLY A 12 22.40 11.86 17.63
C GLY A 12 22.78 10.44 17.19
N HIS A 13 22.43 9.42 17.98
CA HIS A 13 22.48 8.01 17.61
C HIS A 13 21.14 7.40 18.05
N GLY A 14 20.11 7.56 17.21
CA GLY A 14 18.78 7.03 17.51
C GLY A 14 18.88 5.54 17.85
N ASP A 15 18.25 5.13 18.95
CA ASP A 15 18.09 3.74 19.36
C ASP A 15 17.82 2.84 18.13
N LYS A 16 18.59 1.76 17.96
CA LYS A 16 18.42 0.83 16.82
C LYS A 16 16.97 0.34 16.72
N ALA A 17 16.28 0.19 17.85
CA ALA A 17 14.87 -0.16 17.87
C ALA A 17 14.00 0.93 17.22
N HIS A 18 14.25 2.20 17.51
CA HIS A 18 13.54 3.31 16.89
C HIS A 18 13.79 3.38 15.38
N GLN A 19 15.02 3.15 14.93
CA GLN A 19 15.35 3.10 13.51
C GLN A 19 14.57 1.97 12.80
N LEU A 20 14.58 0.77 13.38
CA LEU A 20 13.87 -0.40 12.85
C LEU A 20 12.36 -0.15 12.78
N VAL A 21 11.75 0.31 13.87
CA VAL A 21 10.30 0.55 13.92
C VAL A 21 9.92 1.65 12.92
N SER A 22 10.73 2.71 12.80
CA SER A 22 10.47 3.79 11.83
C SER A 22 10.44 3.29 10.38
N SER A 23 11.17 2.21 10.06
CA SER A 23 11.18 1.61 8.72
C SER A 23 9.88 0.88 8.36
N TYR A 24 9.00 0.61 9.33
CA TYR A 24 7.76 -0.14 9.10
C TYR A 24 6.53 0.72 8.84
N PHE A 25 6.63 2.05 8.90
CA PHE A 25 5.49 2.96 8.72
C PHE A 25 5.75 3.97 7.61
N ILE A 26 4.67 4.53 7.03
CA ILE A 26 4.76 5.60 6.03
C ILE A 26 5.33 6.87 6.67
N GLY A 27 4.90 7.13 7.90
CA GLY A 27 5.35 8.26 8.72
C GLY A 27 4.39 9.45 8.68
N PRO A 28 4.42 10.32 9.71
CA PRO A 28 3.46 11.43 9.86
C PRO A 28 3.47 12.44 8.71
N HIS A 29 4.60 12.56 8.01
CA HIS A 29 4.79 13.43 6.86
C HIS A 29 5.07 12.67 5.56
N ALA A 30 4.70 11.39 5.51
CA ALA A 30 4.91 10.53 4.35
C ALA A 30 6.40 10.33 3.97
N GLU A 31 7.27 10.32 4.98
CA GLU A 31 8.72 10.19 4.85
C GLU A 31 9.14 8.93 4.07
N ASN A 32 8.46 7.81 4.30
CA ASN A 32 8.75 6.52 3.64
C ASN A 32 7.76 6.18 2.52
N LEU A 33 6.96 7.15 2.05
CA LEU A 33 5.97 6.90 0.99
C LEU A 33 6.62 6.43 -0.31
N HIS A 34 7.85 6.87 -0.58
CA HIS A 34 8.62 6.42 -1.74
C HIS A 34 8.86 4.90 -1.69
N ASP A 35 9.28 4.38 -0.55
CA ASP A 35 9.56 2.95 -0.36
C ASP A 35 8.27 2.11 -0.49
N LEU A 36 7.15 2.61 0.04
CA LEU A 36 5.85 1.95 -0.17
C LEU A 36 5.51 1.85 -1.66
N LYS A 37 5.71 2.93 -2.43
CA LYS A 37 5.43 2.95 -3.87
C LYS A 37 6.32 1.96 -4.63
N GLN A 38 7.62 1.92 -4.34
CA GLN A 38 8.54 0.96 -4.95
C GLN A 38 8.14 -0.50 -4.68
N ASN A 39 7.69 -0.80 -3.46
CA ASN A 39 7.22 -2.13 -3.10
C ASN A 39 5.93 -2.49 -3.86
N ILE A 40 4.98 -1.55 -3.99
CA ILE A 40 3.77 -1.74 -4.80
C ILE A 40 4.12 -2.00 -6.26
N ASP A 41 5.04 -1.23 -6.85
CA ASP A 41 5.49 -1.44 -8.23
C ASP A 41 6.14 -2.82 -8.41
N SER A 42 6.92 -3.27 -7.43
CA SER A 42 7.52 -4.62 -7.41
C SER A 42 6.45 -5.71 -7.41
N ILE A 43 5.40 -5.55 -6.59
CA ILE A 43 4.25 -6.49 -6.55
C ILE A 43 3.53 -6.51 -7.90
N LEU A 44 3.31 -5.35 -8.53
CA LEU A 44 2.65 -5.26 -9.84
C LEU A 44 3.49 -5.86 -10.97
N ASN A 45 4.82 -5.75 -10.91
CA ASN A 45 5.73 -6.41 -11.84
C ASN A 45 5.65 -7.94 -11.71
N GLN A 46 5.68 -8.47 -10.47
CA GLN A 46 5.53 -9.91 -10.24
C GLN A 46 4.16 -10.43 -10.71
N LEU A 47 3.10 -9.66 -10.49
CA LEU A 47 1.77 -9.98 -11.02
C LEU A 47 1.76 -10.04 -12.56
N ARG A 48 2.37 -9.06 -13.23
CA ARG A 48 2.47 -9.03 -14.69
C ARG A 48 3.17 -10.29 -15.18
N ASP A 49 4.33 -10.60 -14.60
CA ASP A 49 5.13 -11.75 -15.02
C ASP A 49 4.37 -13.06 -14.77
N ALA A 50 3.67 -13.18 -13.64
CA ALA A 50 2.81 -14.33 -13.35
C ALA A 50 1.69 -14.50 -14.38
N ARG A 51 1.07 -13.41 -14.86
CA ARG A 51 0.02 -13.46 -15.89
C ARG A 51 0.58 -13.82 -17.27
N LEU A 52 1.74 -13.27 -17.65
CA LEU A 52 2.38 -13.56 -18.94
C LEU A 52 2.91 -15.01 -19.00
N ASN A 53 3.37 -15.55 -17.88
CA ASN A 53 3.84 -16.93 -17.80
C ASN A 53 2.70 -17.95 -17.76
N TYR A 54 1.46 -17.52 -17.46
CA TYR A 54 0.28 -18.37 -17.46
C TYR A 54 -0.29 -18.47 -18.87
N HIS A 55 0.17 -19.50 -19.60
CA HIS A 55 -0.07 -19.70 -21.04
C HIS A 55 0.56 -18.61 -21.92
N PRO A 56 1.89 -18.65 -22.13
CA PRO A 56 2.62 -17.62 -22.88
C PRO A 56 2.20 -17.46 -24.35
N ASP A 57 1.63 -18.53 -24.94
CA ASP A 57 1.20 -18.55 -26.34
C ASP A 57 -0.18 -17.91 -26.56
N ASP A 58 -0.89 -17.55 -25.50
CA ASP A 58 -2.21 -16.92 -25.61
C ASP A 58 -2.12 -15.52 -26.23
N PRO A 59 -3.05 -15.17 -27.15
CA PRO A 59 -3.04 -13.86 -27.79
C PRO A 59 -3.40 -12.74 -26.82
N VAL A 60 -2.92 -11.53 -27.11
CA VAL A 60 -3.27 -10.33 -26.35
C VAL A 60 -4.77 -10.05 -26.46
N PHE A 61 -5.49 -10.20 -25.35
CA PHE A 61 -6.95 -9.99 -25.30
C PHE A 61 -7.34 -8.51 -25.37
N ILE A 62 -6.59 -7.63 -24.71
CA ILE A 62 -6.82 -6.18 -24.71
C ILE A 62 -5.73 -5.51 -25.55
N THR A 63 -6.03 -5.26 -26.82
CA THR A 63 -5.09 -4.68 -27.78
C THR A 63 -4.98 -3.15 -27.63
N GLU A 64 -3.93 -2.56 -28.20
CA GLU A 64 -3.78 -1.10 -28.26
C GLU A 64 -4.91 -0.42 -29.05
N SER A 65 -5.48 -1.06 -30.07
CA SER A 65 -6.66 -0.51 -30.77
C SER A 65 -7.87 -0.39 -29.85
N VAL A 66 -8.10 -1.39 -28.98
CA VAL A 66 -9.16 -1.33 -27.96
C VAL A 66 -8.88 -0.23 -26.94
N ARG A 67 -7.63 -0.11 -26.45
CA ARG A 67 -7.25 0.93 -25.48
C ARG A 67 -7.37 2.34 -26.03
N ASN A 68 -7.10 2.53 -27.32
CA ASN A 68 -7.22 3.82 -28.01
C ASN A 68 -8.66 4.16 -28.43
N SER A 69 -9.61 3.23 -28.28
CA SER A 69 -11.01 3.50 -28.58
C SER A 69 -11.57 4.64 -27.71
N PRO A 70 -12.47 5.49 -28.26
CA PRO A 70 -13.07 6.59 -27.51
C PRO A 70 -13.79 6.11 -26.23
N THR A 71 -14.47 4.97 -26.31
CA THR A 71 -15.20 4.38 -25.19
C THR A 71 -14.26 3.96 -24.05
N PHE A 72 -13.13 3.31 -24.39
CA PHE A 72 -12.16 2.89 -23.39
C PHE A 72 -11.52 4.09 -22.68
N ARG A 73 -11.10 5.10 -23.46
CA ARG A 73 -10.52 6.34 -22.91
C ARG A 73 -11.49 7.08 -22.00
N ALA A 74 -12.74 7.25 -22.41
CA ALA A 74 -13.77 7.89 -21.60
C ALA A 74 -14.07 7.11 -20.31
N ALA A 75 -14.00 5.77 -20.33
CA ALA A 75 -14.13 4.96 -19.12
C ALA A 75 -12.91 5.13 -18.20
N LYS A 76 -11.69 5.10 -18.75
CA LYS A 76 -10.43 5.32 -18.02
C LYS A 76 -10.42 6.68 -17.31
N GLU A 77 -10.72 7.76 -18.03
CA GLU A 77 -10.76 9.12 -17.48
C GLU A 77 -11.77 9.26 -16.33
N ARG A 78 -12.95 8.62 -16.45
CA ARG A 78 -13.95 8.59 -15.38
C ARG A 78 -13.44 7.92 -14.12
N VAL A 79 -12.76 6.78 -14.26
CA VAL A 79 -12.17 6.05 -13.13
C VAL A 79 -11.05 6.86 -12.48
N GLU A 80 -10.12 7.43 -13.27
CA GLU A 80 -9.03 8.27 -12.75
C GLU A 80 -9.54 9.47 -11.97
N LYS A 81 -10.59 10.15 -12.48
CA LYS A 81 -11.25 11.25 -11.79
C LYS A 81 -11.92 10.79 -10.50
N ALA A 82 -12.63 9.66 -10.52
CA ALA A 82 -13.30 9.12 -9.34
C ALA A 82 -12.29 8.77 -8.23
N VAL A 83 -11.18 8.10 -8.58
CA VAL A 83 -10.10 7.75 -7.65
C VAL A 83 -9.48 9.01 -7.04
N THR A 84 -9.12 9.99 -7.87
CA THR A 84 -8.53 11.26 -7.39
C THR A 84 -9.50 12.01 -6.47
N THR A 85 -10.78 12.03 -6.81
CA THR A 85 -11.82 12.67 -6.00
C THR A 85 -11.98 11.97 -4.65
N ALA A 86 -12.10 10.64 -4.66
CA ALA A 86 -12.24 9.84 -3.44
C ALA A 86 -11.01 10.00 -2.52
N ALA A 87 -9.80 9.93 -3.07
CA ALA A 87 -8.56 10.14 -2.30
C ALA A 87 -8.50 11.54 -1.66
N ASN A 88 -8.87 12.58 -2.42
CA ASN A 88 -8.95 13.94 -1.90
C ASN A 88 -9.99 14.10 -0.78
N LEU A 89 -11.16 13.45 -0.91
CA LEU A 89 -12.19 13.49 0.12
C LEU A 89 -11.74 12.77 1.39
N LEU A 90 -11.11 11.61 1.27
CA LEU A 90 -10.53 10.89 2.42
C LEU A 90 -9.48 11.75 3.13
N GLY A 91 -8.54 12.34 2.41
CA GLY A 91 -7.52 13.21 3.01
C GLY A 91 -8.09 14.44 3.73
N LYS A 92 -9.25 14.96 3.30
CA LYS A 92 -9.90 16.14 3.90
C LYS A 92 -10.83 15.80 5.07
N HIS A 93 -11.52 14.67 5.00
CA HIS A 93 -12.62 14.35 5.90
C HIS A 93 -12.33 13.18 6.85
N SER A 94 -11.22 12.47 6.68
CA SER A 94 -10.79 11.43 7.63
C SER A 94 -10.01 12.01 8.82
N LEU A 95 -10.07 11.31 9.95
CA LEU A 95 -9.24 11.64 11.10
C LEU A 95 -7.76 11.30 10.79
N PRO A 96 -6.80 12.18 11.12
CA PRO A 96 -5.40 11.97 10.78
C PRO A 96 -4.72 11.01 11.77
N PHE A 97 -5.04 9.72 11.70
CA PHE A 97 -4.46 8.68 12.58
C PHE A 97 -2.94 8.53 12.44
N TRP A 98 -2.36 9.02 11.34
CA TRP A 98 -0.91 9.09 11.12
C TRP A 98 -0.22 10.18 11.96
N SER A 99 -0.96 11.13 12.53
CA SER A 99 -0.41 12.22 13.33
C SER A 99 -0.23 11.80 14.78
N ALA A 100 0.96 12.01 15.33
CA ALA A 100 1.22 11.81 16.76
C ALA A 100 0.34 12.68 17.69
N ARG A 101 -0.29 13.74 17.15
CA ARG A 101 -1.25 14.57 17.87
C ARG A 101 -2.56 13.84 18.19
N TYR A 102 -2.88 12.78 17.46
CA TYR A 102 -4.04 11.95 17.72
C TYR A 102 -3.70 10.87 18.76
N GLN A 103 -4.32 10.93 19.95
CA GLN A 103 -4.04 10.03 21.10
C GLN A 103 -5.33 9.55 21.81
N ALA A 104 -6.48 9.59 21.13
CA ALA A 104 -7.78 9.38 21.77
C ALA A 104 -8.23 7.90 21.82
N HIS A 105 -8.13 7.20 20.69
CA HIS A 105 -8.57 5.81 20.54
C HIS A 105 -7.41 4.91 20.07
N MET A 106 -7.61 3.58 20.10
CA MET A 106 -6.66 2.58 19.59
C MET A 106 -6.58 2.58 18.04
N CYS A 107 -6.47 3.77 17.45
CA CYS A 107 -6.33 3.99 16.01
C CYS A 107 -5.01 4.71 15.79
N MET A 108 -4.10 4.04 15.09
CA MET A 108 -2.74 4.51 14.78
C MET A 108 -2.46 4.26 13.30
N ASP A 109 -1.34 4.78 12.81
CA ASP A 109 -0.88 4.52 11.45
C ASP A 109 -0.75 3.02 11.17
N LEU A 110 -1.03 2.62 9.94
CA LEU A 110 -0.93 1.23 9.50
C LEU A 110 0.52 0.93 9.09
N SER A 111 1.01 -0.24 9.47
CA SER A 111 2.35 -0.66 9.05
C SER A 111 2.38 -0.95 7.54
N MET A 112 3.44 -0.52 6.86
CA MET A 112 3.68 -0.78 5.45
C MET A 112 3.63 -2.29 5.12
N PRO A 113 4.20 -3.22 5.91
CA PRO A 113 4.06 -4.65 5.65
C PRO A 113 2.60 -5.13 5.64
N ALA A 114 1.74 -4.61 6.52
CA ALA A 114 0.33 -4.97 6.54
C ALA A 114 -0.41 -4.44 5.31
N LEU A 115 -0.15 -3.18 4.93
CA LEU A 115 -0.70 -2.56 3.71
C LEU A 115 -0.29 -3.35 2.46
N LEU A 116 0.99 -3.70 2.34
CA LEU A 116 1.54 -4.45 1.22
C LEU A 116 0.96 -5.87 1.14
N GLY A 117 0.88 -6.57 2.27
CA GLY A 117 0.27 -7.90 2.34
C GLY A 117 -1.20 -7.89 1.93
N TYR A 118 -1.96 -6.90 2.39
CA TYR A 118 -3.36 -6.72 2.00
C TYR A 118 -3.51 -6.41 0.51
N PHE A 119 -2.74 -5.44 -0.01
CA PHE A 119 -2.75 -5.08 -1.43
C PHE A 119 -2.41 -6.27 -2.34
N MET A 120 -1.32 -6.98 -2.03
CA MET A 120 -0.88 -8.15 -2.79
C MET A 120 -1.94 -9.25 -2.84
N THR A 121 -2.58 -9.54 -1.70
CA THR A 121 -3.57 -10.62 -1.62
C THR A 121 -4.91 -10.24 -2.26
N MET A 122 -5.31 -8.97 -2.18
CA MET A 122 -6.54 -8.47 -2.83
C MET A 122 -6.50 -8.65 -4.35
N ILE A 123 -5.33 -8.47 -4.99
CA ILE A 123 -5.23 -8.59 -6.45
C ILE A 123 -5.53 -10.02 -6.94
N TYR A 124 -5.18 -11.03 -6.14
CA TYR A 124 -5.50 -12.42 -6.45
C TYR A 124 -6.94 -12.81 -6.07
N ASN A 125 -7.71 -11.90 -5.47
CA ASN A 125 -9.10 -12.09 -5.07
C ASN A 125 -9.35 -13.46 -4.41
N ARG A 126 -8.48 -13.83 -3.46
CA ARG A 126 -8.55 -15.15 -2.83
C ARG A 126 -9.82 -15.30 -2.01
N TYR A 127 -10.55 -16.39 -2.24
CA TYR A 127 -11.73 -16.75 -1.47
C TYR A 127 -11.36 -17.74 -0.37
N ASN A 128 -11.21 -17.24 0.85
CA ASN A 128 -10.63 -17.99 1.98
C ASN A 128 -11.51 -19.14 2.50
N LEU A 129 -12.80 -19.21 2.13
CA LEU A 129 -13.73 -20.24 2.59
C LEU A 129 -13.73 -21.51 1.73
N ARG A 130 -13.12 -21.52 0.54
CA ARG A 130 -13.03 -22.72 -0.31
C ARG A 130 -11.58 -23.00 -0.70
N ARG A 131 -11.03 -24.06 -0.12
CA ARG A 131 -9.69 -24.60 -0.44
C ARG A 131 -9.48 -24.94 -1.92
N GLN A 132 -10.56 -25.20 -2.66
CA GLN A 132 -10.51 -25.51 -4.09
C GLN A 132 -10.20 -24.28 -4.95
N VAL A 133 -10.60 -23.09 -4.50
CA VAL A 133 -10.37 -21.80 -5.19
C VAL A 133 -9.16 -21.07 -4.60
N THR A 134 -8.80 -21.38 -3.35
CA THR A 134 -7.60 -20.88 -2.68
C THR A 134 -6.73 -22.05 -2.19
N PRO A 135 -5.73 -22.48 -2.98
CA PRO A 135 -4.80 -23.51 -2.54
C PRO A 135 -4.09 -23.09 -1.24
N PRO A 136 -3.81 -24.03 -0.33
CA PRO A 136 -3.31 -23.74 1.02
C PRO A 136 -1.85 -23.32 1.10
N LYS A 137 -1.19 -22.93 -0.02
CA LYS A 137 0.09 -22.21 0.07
C LYS A 137 -0.20 -20.85 0.71
N SER A 138 -0.28 -20.87 2.05
CA SER A 138 -0.31 -19.69 2.89
C SER A 138 1.02 -19.00 2.64
N ILE A 139 0.97 -17.94 1.85
CA ILE A 139 2.10 -17.03 1.72
C ILE A 139 2.16 -16.32 3.07
N SER A 140 2.89 -16.87 4.04
CA SER A 140 3.36 -16.10 5.18
C SER A 140 4.29 -15.05 4.59
N VAL A 141 3.95 -13.78 4.80
CA VAL A 141 4.71 -12.64 4.25
C VAL A 141 6.12 -12.58 4.85
N PHE A 142 6.32 -13.25 5.97
CA PHE A 142 7.64 -13.59 6.52
C PHE A 142 7.94 -15.04 6.15
N GLY A 143 9.08 -15.25 5.48
CA GLY A 143 9.52 -16.57 5.00
C GLY A 143 9.67 -17.59 6.14
N PRO A 144 9.95 -18.87 5.82
CA PRO A 144 10.39 -19.79 6.84
C PRO A 144 11.74 -19.29 7.36
N GLU A 145 11.80 -18.99 8.66
CA GLU A 145 13.09 -18.93 9.36
C GLU A 145 13.76 -20.32 9.36
#